data_AF-A0A494YT84-F1
#
_entry.id   AF-A0A494YT84-F1
#
_cell.length_a   1.000
_cell.length_b   1.000
_cell.length_c   1.000
_cell.angle_alpha   90.00
_cell.angle_beta   90.00
_cell.angle_gamma   90.00
#
_symmetry.space_group_name_H-M   'P 1'
#
loop_
_entity.id
_entity.type
_entity.pdbx_description
1 polymer ?
#
loop_
_entity_poly.entity_id
_entity_poly.type
_entity_poly.pdbx_seq_one_letter_code
_entity_poly.pdbx_strand_id
1 'polypeptide(L)'
;MSRLKAGRYVLLQHYLMNVSANEIKLSFSEIESIIKESLPASAYKYPAWWGNTERSQKHAVTWLHAGYKIKEINFGNYVIFIKAEVVESKVSFKVDHSNQAKVVENTEASYIEKISNKLMEAQAFLNNEEVDAFSKIEVIEQFELLKGLRRILGNVDNDMSFLGCLLIKEFLQSRHDFPELNMALKAQGSPGLDIDEMTVDGKRVIGELKTTYPYKENDLGAQQKNSFLKDFDKLQRNDAEYKYFFLTEQHTFDIVCAKYLNHLQGVYIVLLPDAIEDSKWINSV
;
A
#
# COMPACT_ATOMS: atom_id res chain seq x y z
N MET A 1 12.54 -33.52 13.91
CA MET A 1 11.11 -33.50 13.54
C MET A 1 10.41 -32.44 14.37
N SER A 2 10.06 -31.30 13.78
CA SER A 2 9.06 -30.39 14.33
C SER A 2 8.10 -30.02 13.20
N ARG A 3 6.83 -30.44 13.33
CA ARG A 3 5.75 -30.12 12.39
C ARG A 3 5.53 -28.60 12.41
N LEU A 4 5.75 -27.95 11.26
CA LEU A 4 5.37 -26.56 11.01
C LEU A 4 3.85 -26.43 11.20
N LYS A 5 3.42 -25.47 12.01
CA LYS A 5 2.01 -25.10 12.17
C LYS A 5 1.56 -24.37 10.90
N ALA A 6 1.00 -25.11 9.94
CA ALA A 6 0.13 -24.53 8.93
C ALA A 6 -1.04 -23.80 9.62
N GLY A 7 -1.55 -22.72 9.03
CA GLY A 7 -2.74 -22.02 9.55
C GLY A 7 -3.88 -23.01 9.82
N ARG A 8 -4.59 -22.85 10.93
CA ARG A 8 -5.54 -23.85 11.51
C ARG A 8 -6.58 -24.42 10.52
N TYR A 9 -6.91 -23.72 9.43
CA TYR A 9 -7.94 -24.12 8.47
C TYR A 9 -7.42 -24.37 7.04
N VAL A 10 -6.10 -24.37 6.82
CA VAL A 10 -5.50 -24.56 5.47
C VAL A 10 -5.92 -25.88 4.82
N LEU A 11 -6.05 -26.95 5.61
CA LEU A 11 -6.50 -28.26 5.10
C LEU A 11 -7.94 -28.22 4.58
N LEU A 12 -8.81 -27.41 5.20
CA LEU A 12 -10.17 -27.21 4.72
C LEU A 12 -10.21 -26.39 3.44
N GLN A 13 -9.34 -25.38 3.31
CA GLN A 13 -9.20 -24.61 2.06
C GLN A 13 -8.78 -25.52 0.90
N HIS A 14 -7.72 -26.33 1.10
CA HIS A 14 -7.27 -27.28 0.09
C HIS A 14 -8.32 -28.32 -0.27
N TYR A 15 -9.07 -28.82 0.72
CA TYR A 15 -10.16 -29.74 0.46
C TYR A 15 -11.21 -29.10 -0.45
N LEU A 16 -11.70 -27.90 -0.11
CA LEU A 16 -12.72 -27.20 -0.90
C LEU A 16 -12.23 -26.85 -2.31
N MET A 17 -10.97 -26.45 -2.48
CA MET A 17 -10.40 -26.16 -3.81
C MET A 17 -10.34 -27.39 -4.73
N ASN A 18 -10.19 -28.59 -4.16
CA ASN A 18 -10.08 -29.83 -4.93
C ASN A 18 -11.43 -30.51 -5.19
N VAL A 19 -12.51 -30.04 -4.56
CA VAL A 19 -13.85 -30.54 -4.82
C VAL A 19 -14.46 -29.78 -6.00
N SER A 20 -14.90 -30.49 -7.03
CA SER A 20 -15.46 -29.88 -8.25
C SER A 20 -16.94 -29.50 -8.13
N ALA A 21 -17.62 -29.88 -7.04
CA ALA A 21 -19.06 -29.69 -6.85
C ALA A 21 -19.43 -28.22 -6.63
N ASN A 22 -20.54 -27.78 -7.24
CA ASN A 22 -21.07 -26.41 -7.06
C ASN A 22 -21.61 -26.17 -5.65
N GLU A 23 -22.03 -27.22 -4.96
CA GLU A 23 -22.54 -27.18 -3.59
C GLU A 23 -21.97 -28.38 -2.81
N ILE A 24 -21.45 -28.13 -1.61
CA ILE A 24 -20.81 -29.12 -0.75
C ILE A 24 -21.41 -29.01 0.64
N LYS A 25 -21.98 -30.10 1.14
CA LYS A 25 -22.46 -30.21 2.52
C LYS A 25 -21.42 -30.98 3.33
N LEU A 26 -20.92 -30.38 4.40
CA LEU A 26 -20.00 -31.03 5.35
C LEU A 26 -20.58 -30.97 6.76
N SER A 27 -20.56 -32.09 7.46
CA SER A 27 -20.81 -32.13 8.91
C SER A 27 -19.68 -31.47 9.69
N PHE A 28 -19.96 -31.03 10.92
CA PHE A 28 -18.93 -30.46 11.78
C PHE A 28 -17.80 -31.47 12.05
N SER A 29 -18.14 -32.75 12.26
CA SER A 29 -17.16 -33.83 12.42
C SER A 29 -16.29 -34.06 11.18
N GLU A 30 -16.85 -33.91 9.98
CA GLU A 30 -16.07 -34.01 8.73
C GLU A 30 -15.12 -32.82 8.60
N ILE A 31 -15.56 -31.62 8.95
CA ILE A 31 -14.71 -30.42 8.96
C ILE A 31 -13.56 -30.59 9.96
N GLU A 32 -13.85 -31.06 11.19
CA GLU A 32 -12.85 -31.34 12.22
C GLU A 32 -11.85 -32.40 11.79
N SER A 33 -12.31 -33.44 11.10
CA SER A 33 -11.45 -34.48 10.52
C SER A 33 -10.52 -33.92 9.44
N ILE A 34 -11.04 -33.04 8.57
CA ILE A 34 -10.26 -32.38 7.52
C ILE A 34 -9.19 -31.47 8.11
N ILE A 35 -9.53 -30.65 9.12
CA ILE A 35 -8.56 -29.74 9.77
C ILE A 35 -7.69 -30.44 10.83
N LYS A 36 -8.02 -31.68 11.18
CA LYS A 36 -7.34 -32.52 12.19
C LYS A 36 -7.35 -31.89 13.59
N GLU A 37 -8.39 -31.13 13.90
CA GLU A 37 -8.58 -30.44 15.18
C GLU A 37 -10.08 -30.22 15.42
N SER A 38 -10.50 -30.11 16.69
CA SER A 38 -11.87 -29.74 17.01
C SER A 38 -12.17 -28.27 16.69
N LEU A 39 -13.38 -28.01 16.20
CA LEU A 39 -13.87 -26.66 15.96
C LEU A 39 -14.07 -25.94 17.31
N PRO A 40 -13.80 -24.63 17.38
CA PRO A 40 -14.01 -23.88 18.61
C PRO A 40 -15.50 -23.84 18.98
N ALA A 41 -15.82 -23.76 20.27
CA ALA A 41 -17.21 -23.67 20.75
C ALA A 41 -18.03 -22.55 20.07
N SER A 42 -17.37 -21.48 19.64
CA SER A 42 -17.99 -20.38 18.89
C SER A 42 -18.56 -20.81 17.53
N ALA A 43 -17.96 -21.79 16.85
CA ALA A 43 -18.45 -22.33 15.58
C ALA A 43 -19.80 -23.05 15.76
N TYR A 44 -20.04 -23.63 16.95
CA TYR A 44 -21.28 -24.32 17.30
C TYR A 44 -22.39 -23.39 17.79
N LYS A 45 -22.06 -22.15 18.16
CA LYS A 45 -22.97 -21.24 18.87
C LYS A 45 -23.34 -19.97 18.09
N TYR A 46 -22.45 -19.46 17.23
CA TYR A 46 -22.61 -18.14 16.65
C TYR A 46 -22.63 -18.17 15.11
N PRO A 47 -23.73 -17.76 14.44
CA PRO A 47 -23.81 -17.70 12.98
C PRO A 47 -22.75 -16.81 12.32
N ALA A 48 -22.37 -15.72 12.99
CA ALA A 48 -21.33 -14.81 12.51
C ALA A 48 -19.96 -15.49 12.33
N TRP A 49 -19.72 -16.62 13.00
CA TRP A 49 -18.51 -17.42 12.83
C TRP A 49 -18.40 -18.01 11.41
N TRP A 50 -19.53 -18.31 10.76
CA TRP A 50 -19.62 -18.86 9.40
C TRP A 50 -19.96 -17.78 8.36
N GLY A 51 -19.50 -16.54 8.57
CA GLY A 51 -19.81 -15.41 7.71
C GLY A 51 -19.16 -15.46 6.32
N ASN A 52 -19.74 -14.74 5.36
CA ASN A 52 -19.21 -14.58 4.00
C ASN A 52 -18.41 -13.28 3.81
N THR A 53 -17.77 -12.80 4.89
CA THR A 53 -17.01 -11.54 4.87
C THR A 53 -15.63 -11.73 5.49
N GLU A 54 -14.59 -11.36 4.74
CA GLU A 54 -13.20 -11.43 5.21
C GLU A 54 -12.91 -10.46 6.36
N ARG A 55 -13.77 -9.43 6.52
CA ARG A 55 -13.65 -8.41 7.56
C ARG A 55 -13.96 -8.89 8.98
N SER A 56 -14.62 -10.03 9.16
CA SER A 56 -15.12 -10.38 10.50
C SER A 56 -14.36 -11.51 11.19
N GLN A 57 -13.71 -12.45 10.49
CA GLN A 57 -12.88 -13.49 11.13
C GLN A 57 -11.84 -14.11 10.17
N LYS A 58 -10.62 -14.38 10.68
CA LYS A 58 -9.47 -14.92 9.91
C LYS A 58 -9.71 -16.31 9.27
N HIS A 59 -10.72 -17.07 9.73
CA HIS A 59 -11.06 -18.40 9.19
C HIS A 59 -12.09 -18.37 8.06
N ALA A 60 -12.83 -17.27 7.87
CA ALA A 60 -13.78 -17.16 6.75
C ALA A 60 -13.07 -17.07 5.39
N VAL A 61 -11.84 -16.56 5.40
CA VAL A 61 -10.91 -16.53 4.27
C VAL A 61 -10.70 -17.92 3.65
N THR A 62 -10.78 -18.99 4.45
CA THR A 62 -10.56 -20.37 4.02
C THR A 62 -11.49 -20.82 2.90
N TRP A 63 -12.81 -20.61 3.03
CA TRP A 63 -13.75 -21.02 1.98
C TRP A 63 -13.89 -19.95 0.90
N LEU A 64 -13.77 -18.66 1.25
CA LEU A 64 -13.84 -17.55 0.29
C LEU A 64 -12.70 -17.64 -0.74
N HIS A 65 -11.48 -17.89 -0.30
CA HIS A 65 -10.34 -18.12 -1.19
C HIS A 65 -10.42 -19.44 -1.97
N ALA A 66 -11.14 -20.43 -1.45
CA ALA A 66 -11.42 -21.65 -2.21
C ALA A 66 -12.50 -21.44 -3.29
N GLY A 67 -13.04 -20.22 -3.44
CA GLY A 67 -14.11 -19.90 -4.37
C GLY A 67 -15.49 -20.32 -3.86
N TYR A 68 -15.67 -20.52 -2.55
CA TYR A 68 -16.92 -20.92 -1.92
C TYR A 68 -17.44 -19.87 -0.93
N LYS A 69 -18.75 -19.82 -0.75
CA LYS A 69 -19.45 -19.06 0.29
C LYS A 69 -20.32 -20.00 1.11
N ILE A 70 -20.61 -19.65 2.35
CA ILE A 70 -21.59 -20.36 3.18
C ILE A 70 -23.00 -20.04 2.67
N LYS A 71 -23.73 -21.08 2.30
CA LYS A 71 -25.14 -21.01 1.90
C LYS A 71 -26.08 -21.22 3.09
N GLU A 72 -25.81 -22.23 3.91
CA GLU A 72 -26.66 -22.64 5.03
C GLU A 72 -25.81 -23.26 6.16
N ILE A 73 -26.25 -23.09 7.40
CA ILE A 73 -25.66 -23.74 8.59
C ILE A 73 -26.78 -24.36 9.42
N ASN A 74 -26.57 -25.60 9.85
CA ASN A 74 -27.34 -26.26 10.90
C ASN A 74 -26.39 -26.54 12.08
N PHE A 75 -26.53 -25.77 13.16
CA PHE A 75 -25.59 -25.80 14.29
C PHE A 75 -25.46 -27.18 14.92
N GLY A 76 -24.21 -27.61 15.11
CA GLY A 76 -23.88 -28.93 15.64
C GLY A 76 -24.05 -30.08 14.66
N ASN A 77 -24.58 -29.82 13.45
CA ASN A 77 -24.84 -30.84 12.45
C ASN A 77 -23.99 -30.62 11.19
N TYR A 78 -24.26 -29.58 10.40
CA TYR A 78 -23.61 -29.38 9.10
C TYR A 78 -23.54 -27.92 8.63
N VAL A 79 -22.69 -27.70 7.62
CA VAL A 79 -22.55 -26.45 6.86
C VAL A 79 -22.59 -26.76 5.36
N ILE A 80 -23.27 -25.90 4.58
CA ILE A 80 -23.32 -25.98 3.13
C ILE A 80 -22.48 -24.85 2.51
N PHE A 81 -21.49 -25.23 1.73
CA PHE A 81 -20.64 -24.34 0.92
C PHE A 81 -21.15 -24.32 -0.52
N ILE A 82 -21.26 -23.15 -1.15
CA ILE A 82 -21.66 -22.98 -2.55
C ILE A 82 -20.59 -22.18 -3.31
N LYS A 83 -20.25 -22.59 -4.54
CA LYS A 83 -19.29 -21.85 -5.38
C LYS A 83 -19.77 -20.42 -5.61
N ALA A 84 -18.90 -19.45 -5.41
CA ALA A 84 -19.15 -18.07 -5.80
C ALA A 84 -19.10 -17.99 -7.34
N GLU A 85 -20.17 -17.51 -7.98
CA GLU A 85 -20.21 -17.39 -9.44
C GLU A 85 -19.08 -16.48 -9.95
N VAL A 86 -18.28 -17.01 -10.88
CA VAL A 86 -17.19 -16.30 -11.55
C VAL A 86 -17.72 -15.76 -12.87
N VAL A 87 -17.68 -14.45 -13.07
CA VAL A 87 -17.77 -13.85 -14.40
C VAL A 87 -16.42 -14.04 -15.07
N GLU A 88 -16.28 -15.11 -15.85
CA GLU A 88 -15.04 -15.43 -16.58
C GLU A 88 -14.74 -14.36 -17.64
N SER A 89 -13.54 -13.78 -17.60
CA SER A 89 -12.99 -12.99 -18.71
C SER A 89 -11.84 -13.78 -19.36
N LYS A 90 -12.13 -14.34 -20.54
CA LYS A 90 -11.12 -14.81 -21.50
C LYS A 90 -10.52 -13.59 -22.20
N VAL A 91 -9.24 -13.28 -22.01
CA VAL A 91 -8.49 -12.42 -22.95
C VAL A 91 -7.10 -12.98 -23.22
N SER A 92 -6.89 -13.34 -24.48
CA SER A 92 -5.60 -13.56 -25.12
C SER A 92 -4.93 -12.23 -25.47
N PHE A 93 -3.60 -12.20 -25.47
CA PHE A 93 -2.81 -11.03 -25.85
C PHE A 93 -3.12 -10.59 -27.29
N LYS A 94 -3.92 -9.52 -27.44
CA LYS A 94 -3.89 -8.61 -28.58
C LYS A 94 -3.90 -7.19 -28.04
N VAL A 95 -2.84 -6.45 -28.38
CA VAL A 95 -2.74 -5.01 -28.15
C VAL A 95 -3.78 -4.33 -29.04
N ASP A 96 -4.75 -3.68 -28.44
CA ASP A 96 -5.71 -2.82 -29.13
C ASP A 96 -5.57 -1.38 -28.62
N HIS A 97 -5.32 -0.47 -29.55
CA HIS A 97 -5.03 0.95 -29.36
C HIS A 97 -6.31 1.80 -29.32
N SER A 98 -7.37 1.32 -28.66
CA SER A 98 -8.61 2.08 -28.49
C SER A 98 -8.90 2.29 -27.00
N ASN A 99 -8.20 3.27 -26.45
CA ASN A 99 -8.42 3.80 -25.11
C ASN A 99 -9.75 4.58 -25.12
N GLN A 100 -10.80 4.02 -24.52
CA GLN A 100 -11.91 4.82 -23.98
C GLN A 100 -11.99 4.59 -22.48
N ALA A 101 -11.60 5.66 -21.77
CA ALA A 101 -11.44 5.75 -20.33
C ALA A 101 -12.74 5.38 -19.58
N LYS A 102 -12.68 4.32 -18.76
CA LYS A 102 -13.48 4.32 -17.53
C LYS A 102 -12.95 5.47 -16.67
N VAL A 103 -13.82 6.41 -16.32
CA VAL A 103 -13.50 7.51 -15.41
C VAL A 103 -13.13 6.89 -14.06
N VAL A 104 -11.83 6.71 -13.83
CA VAL A 104 -11.28 6.43 -12.50
C VAL A 104 -11.32 7.78 -11.79
N GLU A 105 -12.16 7.92 -10.78
CA GLU A 105 -12.13 9.10 -9.93
C GLU A 105 -10.76 9.19 -9.27
N ASN A 106 -9.99 10.23 -9.59
CA ASN A 106 -8.66 10.49 -9.03
C ASN A 106 -8.79 11.07 -7.61
N THR A 107 -9.28 10.26 -6.68
CA THR A 107 -9.41 10.63 -5.25
C THR A 107 -8.27 10.04 -4.44
N GLU A 108 -7.97 10.65 -3.28
CA GLU A 108 -6.97 10.11 -2.35
C GLU A 108 -7.29 8.66 -1.93
N ALA A 109 -8.58 8.37 -1.68
CA ALA A 109 -9.06 7.03 -1.35
C ALA A 109 -8.78 5.99 -2.46
N SER A 110 -8.96 6.36 -3.74
CA SER A 110 -8.65 5.46 -4.86
C SER A 110 -7.16 5.12 -4.94
N TYR A 111 -6.27 6.07 -4.63
CA TYR A 111 -4.83 5.80 -4.58
C TYR A 111 -4.47 4.86 -3.42
N ILE A 112 -5.04 5.06 -2.23
CA ILE A 112 -4.84 4.16 -1.09
C ILE A 112 -5.32 2.74 -1.40
N GLU A 113 -6.48 2.60 -2.06
CA GLU A 113 -6.99 1.30 -2.48
C GLU A 113 -6.06 0.60 -3.47
N LYS A 114 -5.49 1.33 -4.45
CA LYS A 114 -4.49 0.79 -5.38
C LYS A 114 -3.25 0.29 -4.67
N ILE A 115 -2.71 1.05 -3.70
CA ILE A 115 -1.55 0.64 -2.89
C ILE A 115 -1.89 -0.62 -2.09
N SER A 116 -3.06 -0.65 -1.45
CA SER A 116 -3.53 -1.81 -0.69
C SER A 116 -3.60 -3.07 -1.57
N ASN A 117 -4.18 -2.98 -2.77
CA ASN A 117 -4.29 -4.11 -3.69
C ASN A 117 -2.91 -4.62 -4.12
N LYS A 118 -1.96 -3.73 -4.46
CA LYS A 118 -0.57 -4.11 -4.77
C LYS A 118 0.08 -4.88 -3.61
N LEU A 119 -0.06 -4.40 -2.38
CA LEU A 119 0.53 -5.06 -1.20
C LEU A 119 -0.11 -6.42 -0.93
N MET A 120 -1.42 -6.55 -1.10
CA MET A 120 -2.13 -7.83 -0.98
C MET A 120 -1.67 -8.83 -2.05
N GLU A 121 -1.55 -8.39 -3.30
CA GLU A 121 -1.02 -9.22 -4.40
C GLU A 121 0.42 -9.63 -4.14
N ALA A 122 1.27 -8.71 -3.68
CA ALA A 122 2.68 -9.00 -3.37
C ALA A 122 2.80 -9.99 -2.21
N GLN A 123 1.98 -9.83 -1.17
CA GLN A 123 1.93 -10.76 -0.05
C GLN A 123 1.45 -12.15 -0.50
N ALA A 124 0.39 -12.23 -1.32
CA ALA A 124 -0.09 -13.50 -1.86
C ALA A 124 0.97 -14.18 -2.74
N PHE A 125 1.67 -13.41 -3.57
CA PHE A 125 2.75 -13.88 -4.43
C PHE A 125 3.92 -14.45 -3.60
N LEU A 126 4.35 -13.74 -2.56
CA LEU A 126 5.45 -14.18 -1.70
C LEU A 126 5.06 -15.33 -0.76
N ASN A 127 3.82 -15.41 -0.30
CA ASN A 127 3.36 -16.49 0.59
C ASN A 127 3.22 -17.86 -0.10
N ASN A 128 3.19 -17.89 -1.44
CA ASN A 128 3.21 -19.11 -2.22
C ASN A 128 4.62 -19.70 -2.40
N GLU A 129 5.66 -18.93 -2.06
CA GLU A 129 7.07 -19.28 -2.27
C GLU A 129 7.81 -19.28 -0.91
N GLU A 130 8.60 -20.30 -0.62
CA GLU A 130 9.49 -20.25 0.56
C GLU A 130 10.62 -19.23 0.30
N VAL A 131 10.40 -17.96 0.66
CA VAL A 131 11.37 -16.86 0.45
C VAL A 131 12.75 -17.18 1.07
N ASP A 132 12.79 -17.98 2.13
CA ASP A 132 14.01 -18.48 2.78
C ASP A 132 14.87 -19.41 1.89
N ALA A 133 14.37 -19.78 0.72
CA ALA A 133 15.06 -20.57 -0.29
C ALA A 133 15.54 -19.74 -1.50
N PHE A 134 15.38 -18.41 -1.54
CA PHE A 134 15.78 -17.62 -2.71
C PHE A 134 17.26 -17.85 -3.11
N SER A 135 18.17 -17.97 -2.14
CA SER A 135 19.58 -18.29 -2.39
C SER A 135 19.84 -19.74 -2.81
N LYS A 136 18.84 -20.62 -2.70
CA LYS A 136 18.90 -22.06 -2.92
C LYS A 136 18.16 -22.52 -4.18
N ILE A 137 17.35 -21.67 -4.80
CA ILE A 137 16.65 -21.94 -6.06
C ILE A 137 17.51 -21.57 -7.27
N GLU A 138 17.18 -22.12 -8.45
CA GLU A 138 17.91 -21.88 -9.69
C GLU A 138 17.79 -20.43 -10.19
N VAL A 139 18.79 -19.92 -10.91
CA VAL A 139 18.83 -18.52 -11.37
C VAL A 139 17.60 -18.11 -12.21
N ILE A 140 17.05 -19.06 -12.98
CA ILE A 140 15.82 -18.83 -13.76
C ILE A 140 14.62 -18.57 -12.83
N GLU A 141 14.51 -19.34 -11.75
CA GLU A 141 13.43 -19.20 -10.76
C GLU A 141 13.60 -17.90 -9.95
N GLN A 142 14.84 -17.56 -9.55
CA GLN A 142 15.16 -16.27 -8.92
C GLN A 142 14.72 -15.09 -9.81
N PHE A 143 15.00 -15.17 -11.11
CA PHE A 143 14.65 -14.13 -12.07
C PHE A 143 13.14 -13.98 -12.24
N GLU A 144 12.39 -15.08 -12.41
CA GLU A 144 10.93 -15.02 -12.56
C GLU A 144 10.25 -14.55 -11.26
N LEU A 145 10.78 -14.89 -10.08
CA LEU A 145 10.28 -14.38 -8.80
C LEU A 145 10.45 -12.85 -8.71
N LEU A 146 11.65 -12.33 -8.95
CA LEU A 146 11.89 -10.88 -8.92
C LEU A 146 11.10 -10.12 -9.98
N LYS A 147 10.96 -10.69 -11.18
CA LYS A 147 10.18 -10.13 -12.27
C LYS A 147 8.69 -10.10 -11.96
N GLY A 148 8.15 -11.14 -11.32
CA GLY A 148 6.78 -11.20 -10.82
C GLY A 148 6.53 -10.12 -9.78
N LEU A 149 7.38 -10.06 -8.75
CA LEU A 149 7.30 -9.04 -7.70
C LEU A 149 7.38 -7.61 -8.28
N ARG A 150 8.30 -7.36 -9.22
CA ARG A 150 8.42 -6.06 -9.90
C ARG A 150 7.16 -5.68 -10.66
N ARG A 151 6.47 -6.64 -11.29
CA ARG A 151 5.22 -6.37 -12.02
C ARG A 151 4.08 -5.97 -11.09
N ILE A 152 4.01 -6.61 -9.91
CA ILE A 152 2.99 -6.33 -8.90
C ILE A 152 3.24 -4.96 -8.25
N LEU A 153 4.45 -4.75 -7.73
CA LEU A 153 4.80 -3.52 -7.02
C LEU A 153 4.84 -2.31 -7.97
N GLY A 154 5.24 -2.51 -9.23
CA GLY A 154 5.35 -1.45 -10.21
C GLY A 154 6.34 -0.37 -9.75
N ASN A 155 5.92 0.90 -9.85
CA ASN A 155 6.72 2.03 -9.37
C ASN A 155 6.34 2.39 -7.93
N VAL A 156 7.12 1.88 -6.97
CA VAL A 156 6.92 2.12 -5.54
C VAL A 156 7.30 3.55 -5.14
N ASP A 157 8.22 4.19 -5.85
CA ASP A 157 8.61 5.58 -5.57
C ASP A 157 7.43 6.55 -5.76
N ASN A 158 6.55 6.24 -6.73
CA ASN A 158 5.30 6.95 -6.92
C ASN A 158 4.34 6.74 -5.73
N ASP A 159 4.21 5.51 -5.24
CA ASP A 159 3.36 5.22 -4.08
C ASP A 159 3.88 5.96 -2.83
N MET A 160 5.19 5.95 -2.61
CA MET A 160 5.84 6.70 -1.53
C MET A 160 5.65 8.21 -1.65
N SER A 161 5.79 8.76 -2.85
CA SER A 161 5.57 10.19 -3.11
C SER A 161 4.13 10.59 -2.82
N PHE A 162 3.15 9.73 -3.14
CA PHE A 162 1.74 9.98 -2.85
C PHE A 162 1.47 9.98 -1.34
N LEU A 163 2.01 9.00 -0.60
CA LEU A 163 1.91 8.99 0.86
C LEU A 163 2.60 10.21 1.49
N GLY A 164 3.75 10.62 0.97
CA GLY A 164 4.43 11.85 1.38
C GLY A 164 3.56 13.09 1.18
N CYS A 165 2.82 13.18 0.07
CA CYS A 165 1.83 14.24 -0.14
C CYS A 165 0.71 14.23 0.92
N LEU A 166 0.21 13.07 1.33
CA LEU A 166 -0.80 12.99 2.40
C LEU A 166 -0.24 13.45 3.76
N LEU A 167 1.02 13.12 4.07
CA LEU A 167 1.70 13.63 5.27
C LEU A 167 1.88 15.14 5.23
N ILE A 168 2.18 15.72 4.06
CA ILE A 168 2.23 17.17 3.86
C ILE A 168 0.87 17.80 4.13
N LYS A 169 -0.22 17.20 3.63
CA LYS A 169 -1.58 17.68 3.90
C LYS A 169 -1.87 17.73 5.39
N GLU A 170 -1.57 16.66 6.13
CA GLU A 170 -1.75 16.61 7.58
C GLU A 170 -0.90 17.67 8.30
N PHE A 171 0.37 17.78 7.93
CA PHE A 171 1.29 18.78 8.48
C PHE A 171 0.80 20.21 8.24
N LEU A 172 0.41 20.54 7.00
CA LEU A 172 -0.01 21.88 6.62
C LEU A 172 -1.37 22.25 7.23
N GLN A 173 -2.34 21.35 7.26
CA GLN A 173 -3.66 21.60 7.86
C GLN A 173 -3.60 21.84 9.37
N SER A 174 -2.60 21.28 10.05
CA SER A 174 -2.39 21.56 11.47
C SER A 174 -1.84 22.97 11.76
N ARG A 175 -1.36 23.68 10.74
CA ARG A 175 -0.59 24.94 10.88
C ARG A 175 -1.17 26.12 10.11
N HIS A 176 -1.89 25.84 9.03
CA HIS A 176 -2.50 26.84 8.18
C HIS A 176 -3.94 26.47 7.91
N ASP A 177 -4.77 27.49 7.72
CA ASP A 177 -6.18 27.31 7.39
C ASP A 177 -6.36 27.38 5.87
N PHE A 178 -6.77 26.28 5.25
CA PHE A 178 -7.02 26.16 3.81
C PHE A 178 -8.51 25.94 3.54
N PRO A 179 -9.08 26.59 2.52
CA PRO A 179 -10.48 26.33 2.12
C PRO A 179 -10.68 24.90 1.62
N GLU A 180 -9.72 24.39 0.83
CA GLU A 180 -9.63 23.00 0.40
C GLU A 180 -8.14 22.69 0.14
N LEU A 181 -7.65 21.54 0.60
CA LEU A 181 -6.31 21.06 0.31
C LEU A 181 -6.40 19.62 -0.19
N ASN A 182 -6.25 19.43 -1.50
CA ASN A 182 -6.42 18.12 -2.15
C ASN A 182 -5.14 17.73 -2.89
N MET A 183 -4.47 16.71 -2.37
CA MET A 183 -3.17 16.28 -2.89
C MET A 183 -3.29 15.31 -4.08
N ALA A 184 -4.49 14.84 -4.41
CA ALA A 184 -4.72 13.90 -5.52
C ALA A 184 -4.92 14.59 -6.89
N LEU A 185 -5.13 15.92 -6.91
CA LEU A 185 -5.46 16.67 -8.13
C LEU A 185 -4.25 17.00 -9.01
N LYS A 186 -3.04 17.05 -8.44
CA LYS A 186 -1.80 17.18 -9.22
C LYS A 186 -1.26 15.80 -9.56
N ALA A 187 -1.22 15.46 -10.85
CA ALA A 187 -0.56 14.24 -11.29
C ALA A 187 0.93 14.30 -10.92
N GLN A 188 1.47 13.22 -10.35
CA GLN A 188 2.90 13.13 -10.03
C GLN A 188 3.78 13.39 -11.26
N GLY A 189 4.78 14.28 -11.11
CA GLY A 189 5.65 14.69 -12.20
C GLY A 189 5.05 15.78 -13.11
N SER A 190 3.90 16.35 -12.75
CA SER A 190 3.36 17.54 -13.41
C SER A 190 4.32 18.72 -13.23
N PRO A 191 4.51 19.57 -14.26
CA PRO A 191 5.41 20.70 -14.16
C PRO A 191 4.91 21.71 -13.11
N GLY A 192 5.80 22.12 -12.21
CA GLY A 192 5.48 23.12 -11.18
C GLY A 192 6.05 22.74 -9.80
N LEU A 193 5.56 23.45 -8.78
CA LEU A 193 5.77 23.10 -7.38
C LEU A 193 4.80 21.99 -6.97
N ASP A 194 5.26 21.08 -6.11
CA ASP A 194 4.41 20.02 -5.55
C ASP A 194 3.23 20.64 -4.77
N ILE A 195 3.49 21.72 -4.03
CA ILE A 195 2.50 22.51 -3.31
C ILE A 195 2.55 23.95 -3.78
N ASP A 196 1.40 24.51 -4.13
CA ASP A 196 1.23 25.94 -4.44
C ASP A 196 -0.23 26.30 -4.20
N GLU A 197 -0.53 26.71 -2.98
CA GLU A 197 -1.90 26.87 -2.47
C GLU A 197 -2.05 28.20 -1.73
N MET A 198 -3.31 28.61 -1.53
CA MET A 198 -3.66 29.84 -0.81
C MET A 198 -4.44 29.50 0.45
N THR A 199 -4.05 30.10 1.57
CA THR A 199 -4.78 30.03 2.83
C THR A 199 -6.05 30.91 2.79
N VAL A 200 -6.96 30.69 3.74
CA VAL A 200 -8.18 31.49 3.89
C VAL A 200 -7.88 32.98 4.10
N ASP A 201 -6.79 33.31 4.79
CA ASP A 201 -6.32 34.69 5.00
C ASP A 201 -5.50 35.27 3.83
N GLY A 202 -5.42 34.54 2.71
CA GLY A 202 -4.82 35.01 1.46
C GLY A 202 -3.30 34.91 1.38
N LYS A 203 -2.67 34.14 2.26
CA LYS A 203 -1.22 33.89 2.23
C LYS A 203 -0.91 32.71 1.32
N ARG A 204 0.14 32.84 0.52
CA ARG A 204 0.60 31.80 -0.38
C ARG A 204 1.52 30.82 0.34
N VAL A 205 1.26 29.53 0.15
CA VAL A 205 2.05 28.43 0.68
C VAL A 205 2.60 27.61 -0.49
N ILE A 206 3.92 27.55 -0.61
CA ILE A 206 4.60 26.74 -1.62
C ILE A 206 5.46 25.64 -1.00
N GLY A 207 5.66 24.54 -1.72
CA GLY A 207 6.53 23.48 -1.25
C GLY A 207 6.96 22.45 -2.29
N GLU A 208 8.02 21.72 -1.94
CA GLU A 208 8.60 20.61 -2.70
C GLU A 208 8.83 19.42 -1.76
N LEU A 209 8.62 18.21 -2.26
CA LEU A 209 8.81 16.95 -1.55
C LEU A 209 9.99 16.16 -2.11
N LYS A 210 10.80 15.57 -1.22
CA LYS A 210 11.74 14.50 -1.57
C LYS A 210 11.60 13.28 -0.67
N THR A 211 11.42 12.15 -1.33
CA THR A 211 11.37 10.81 -0.73
C THR A 211 12.66 10.02 -0.89
N THR A 212 13.74 10.67 -1.35
CA THR A 212 14.94 9.99 -1.81
C THR A 212 15.94 9.70 -0.68
N TYR A 213 16.38 8.45 -0.58
CA TYR A 213 17.53 8.05 0.24
C TYR A 213 18.87 8.42 -0.45
N PRO A 214 19.87 8.98 0.26
CA PRO A 214 21.07 9.50 -0.38
C PRO A 214 22.00 8.36 -0.84
N TYR A 215 22.61 8.52 -2.01
CA TYR A 215 23.50 7.50 -2.59
C TYR A 215 24.92 7.51 -2.03
N LYS A 216 25.31 8.54 -1.27
CA LYS A 216 26.59 8.58 -0.56
C LYS A 216 26.34 8.69 0.92
N GLU A 217 27.26 8.10 1.68
CA GLU A 217 27.23 8.07 3.15
C GLU A 217 27.21 9.46 3.80
N ASN A 218 27.82 10.46 3.17
CA ASN A 218 27.99 11.79 3.77
C ASN A 218 27.44 12.92 2.89
N ASP A 219 26.85 12.63 1.73
CA ASP A 219 26.36 13.66 0.82
C ASP A 219 25.34 13.11 -0.19
N LEU A 220 24.72 14.00 -0.95
CA LEU A 220 23.90 13.62 -2.09
C LEU A 220 24.76 13.09 -3.25
N GLY A 221 24.26 12.06 -3.95
CA GLY A 221 24.81 11.65 -5.24
C GLY A 221 24.75 12.80 -6.27
N ALA A 222 25.60 12.78 -7.30
CA ALA A 222 25.69 13.91 -8.24
C ALA A 222 24.33 14.25 -8.90
N GLN A 223 23.58 13.24 -9.32
CA GLN A 223 22.25 13.42 -9.89
C GLN A 223 21.23 13.91 -8.86
N GLN A 224 21.27 13.38 -7.63
CA GLN A 224 20.41 13.81 -6.53
C GLN A 224 20.66 15.29 -6.21
N LYS A 225 21.93 15.68 -6.07
CA LYS A 225 22.34 17.06 -5.83
C LYS A 225 21.80 17.99 -6.91
N ASN A 226 21.93 17.63 -8.18
CA ASN A 226 21.40 18.44 -9.28
C ASN A 226 19.87 18.59 -9.24
N SER A 227 19.14 17.55 -8.84
CA SER A 227 17.70 17.65 -8.63
C SER A 227 17.39 18.60 -7.48
N PHE A 228 18.01 18.40 -6.31
CA PHE A 228 17.76 19.20 -5.11
C PHE A 228 18.04 20.67 -5.35
N LEU A 229 19.17 21.02 -5.99
CA LEU A 229 19.49 22.41 -6.32
C LEU A 229 18.44 23.06 -7.22
N LYS A 230 17.87 22.31 -8.19
CA LYS A 230 16.77 22.83 -9.02
C LYS A 230 15.53 23.13 -8.19
N ASP A 231 15.23 22.28 -7.20
CA ASP A 231 14.06 22.45 -6.33
C ASP A 231 14.26 23.60 -5.34
N PHE A 232 15.47 23.76 -4.79
CA PHE A 232 15.84 24.91 -3.97
C PHE A 232 15.69 26.21 -4.76
N ASP A 233 16.24 26.24 -5.97
CA ASP A 233 16.12 27.41 -6.83
C ASP A 233 14.65 27.69 -7.19
N LYS A 234 13.80 26.67 -7.42
CA LYS A 234 12.36 26.86 -7.63
C LYS A 234 11.70 27.55 -6.44
N LEU A 235 11.96 27.09 -5.21
CA LEU A 235 11.42 27.69 -3.99
C LEU A 235 11.92 29.12 -3.77
N GLN A 236 13.21 29.38 -4.02
CA GLN A 236 13.79 30.71 -3.88
C GLN A 236 13.22 31.72 -4.87
N ARG A 237 13.05 31.31 -6.14
CA ARG A 237 12.56 32.17 -7.22
C ARG A 237 11.09 32.56 -7.10
N ASN A 238 10.28 31.77 -6.41
CA ASN A 238 8.85 32.04 -6.26
C ASN A 238 8.60 32.81 -4.95
N ASP A 239 7.92 33.95 -5.06
CA ASP A 239 7.52 34.73 -3.89
C ASP A 239 6.29 34.09 -3.21
N ALA A 240 6.36 33.94 -1.89
CA ALA A 240 5.33 33.32 -1.06
C ALA A 240 5.63 33.58 0.42
N GLU A 241 4.59 33.74 1.23
CA GLU A 241 4.69 33.95 2.68
C GLU A 241 5.27 32.73 3.40
N TYR A 242 4.93 31.52 2.93
CA TYR A 242 5.46 30.29 3.50
C TYR A 242 6.03 29.38 2.41
N LYS A 243 7.27 28.95 2.61
CA LYS A 243 8.00 28.06 1.69
C LYS A 243 8.47 26.84 2.46
N TYR A 244 8.22 25.66 1.92
CA TYR A 244 8.55 24.40 2.58
C TYR A 244 9.39 23.48 1.69
N PHE A 245 10.40 22.87 2.28
CA PHE A 245 11.13 21.76 1.68
C PHE A 245 10.94 20.52 2.56
N PHE A 246 10.12 19.59 2.07
CA PHE A 246 9.74 18.39 2.80
C PHE A 246 10.64 17.22 2.43
N LEU A 247 11.07 16.50 3.46
CA LEU A 247 11.92 15.30 3.36
C LEU A 247 11.24 14.17 4.12
N THR A 248 11.33 12.93 3.63
CA THR A 248 10.85 11.75 4.39
C THR A 248 11.98 10.88 4.94
N GLU A 249 13.21 11.17 4.56
CA GLU A 249 14.39 10.39 4.95
C GLU A 249 15.26 11.19 5.93
N GLN A 250 15.40 10.70 7.17
CA GLN A 250 16.19 11.35 8.23
C GLN A 250 17.61 11.67 7.76
N HIS A 251 18.28 10.71 7.13
CA HIS A 251 19.66 10.88 6.70
C HIS A 251 19.79 11.98 5.63
N THR A 252 18.80 12.10 4.74
CA THR A 252 18.74 13.20 3.77
C THR A 252 18.49 14.53 4.47
N PHE A 253 17.60 14.58 5.46
CA PHE A 253 17.36 15.77 6.29
C PHE A 253 18.62 16.26 6.97
N ASP A 254 19.38 15.36 7.59
CA ASP A 254 20.63 15.70 8.26
C ASP A 254 21.66 16.30 7.27
N ILE A 255 21.80 15.71 6.08
CA ILE A 255 22.69 16.22 5.03
C ILE A 255 22.25 17.62 4.56
N VAL A 256 20.95 17.82 4.32
CA VAL A 256 20.41 19.12 3.89
C VAL A 256 20.65 20.18 4.95
N CYS A 257 20.34 19.88 6.22
CA CYS A 257 20.59 20.77 7.34
C CYS A 257 22.08 21.05 7.59
N ALA A 258 22.98 20.10 7.30
CA ALA A 258 24.40 20.31 7.51
C ALA A 258 25.07 21.13 6.40
N LYS A 259 24.60 21.01 5.14
CA LYS A 259 25.37 21.48 3.97
C LYS A 259 24.65 22.43 3.03
N TYR A 260 23.33 22.49 3.09
CA TYR A 260 22.53 23.14 2.04
C TYR A 260 21.68 24.32 2.55
N LEU A 261 21.74 24.65 3.85
CA LEU A 261 20.98 25.75 4.45
C LEU A 261 21.13 27.09 3.72
N ASN A 262 22.32 27.39 3.20
CA ASN A 262 22.57 28.64 2.47
C ASN A 262 21.72 28.79 1.19
N HIS A 263 21.21 27.69 0.63
CA HIS A 263 20.32 27.71 -0.55
C HIS A 263 18.84 27.81 -0.17
N LEU A 264 18.51 27.75 1.12
CA LEU A 264 17.16 27.56 1.64
C LEU A 264 16.77 28.66 2.64
N GLN A 265 17.37 29.85 2.53
CA GLN A 265 16.96 31.01 3.33
C GLN A 265 15.49 31.33 3.10
N GLY A 266 14.74 31.57 4.18
CA GLY A 266 13.30 31.79 4.15
C GLY A 266 12.47 30.54 3.83
N VAL A 267 13.08 29.34 3.84
CA VAL A 267 12.41 28.06 3.60
C VAL A 267 12.45 27.20 4.87
N TYR A 268 11.29 26.67 5.26
CA TYR A 268 11.18 25.68 6.32
C TYR A 268 11.56 24.30 5.79
N ILE A 269 12.57 23.69 6.38
CA ILE A 269 13.01 22.32 6.10
C ILE A 269 12.31 21.41 7.11
N VAL A 270 11.55 20.43 6.60
CA VAL A 270 10.64 19.62 7.41
C VAL A 270 10.90 18.15 7.16
N LEU A 271 11.14 17.38 8.23
CA LEU A 271 11.17 15.92 8.16
C LEU A 271 9.81 15.32 8.50
N LEU A 272 9.21 14.58 7.57
CA LEU A 272 7.96 13.85 7.76
C LEU A 272 8.20 12.35 7.97
N PRO A 273 7.37 11.66 8.78
CA PRO A 273 6.22 12.20 9.50
C PRO A 273 6.57 12.90 10.82
N ASP A 274 7.82 12.83 11.29
CA ASP A 274 8.17 13.21 12.67
C ASP A 274 7.83 14.67 13.03
N ALA A 275 7.91 15.60 12.07
CA ALA A 275 7.55 17.01 12.29
C ALA A 275 6.05 17.27 12.49
N ILE A 276 5.18 16.29 12.24
CA ILE A 276 3.76 16.38 12.55
C ILE A 276 3.58 16.49 14.08
N GLU A 277 4.29 15.66 14.84
CA GLU A 277 4.17 15.56 16.29
C GLU A 277 5.22 16.40 17.04
N ASP A 278 6.41 16.60 16.47
CA ASP A 278 7.53 17.22 17.17
C ASP A 278 8.20 18.32 16.32
N SER A 279 8.07 19.57 16.76
CA SER A 279 8.62 20.73 16.05
C SER A 279 10.15 20.75 15.97
N LYS A 280 10.88 19.91 16.71
CA LYS A 280 12.34 19.81 16.58
C LYS A 280 12.79 19.38 15.17
N TRP A 281 11.89 18.73 14.43
CA TRP A 281 12.11 18.26 13.06
C TRP A 281 11.75 19.30 12.00
N ILE A 282 11.62 20.56 12.42
CA ILE A 282 11.40 21.73 11.57
C ILE A 282 12.59 22.66 11.77
N ASN A 283 13.32 22.92 10.69
CA ASN A 283 14.43 23.86 10.68
C ASN A 283 14.06 25.06 9.79
N SER A 284 14.21 26.27 10.31
CA SER A 284 14.00 27.51 9.57
C SER A 284 15.32 28.27 9.50
N VAL A 285 15.71 28.70 8.30
CA VAL A 285 16.95 29.44 8.04
C VAL A 285 16.67 30.82 7.49
#